data_AF-A0A6N2MD17-F1
#
_entry.id   AF-A0A6N2MD17-F1
#
_cell.length_a   1.000
_cell.length_b   1.000
_cell.length_c   1.000
_cell.angle_alpha   90.00
_cell.angle_beta   90.00
_cell.angle_gamma   90.00
#
_symmetry.space_group_name_H-M   'P 1'
#
loop_
_entity.id
_entity.type
_entity.pdbx_description
1 polymer ?
#
loop_
_entity_poly.entity_id
_entity_poly.type
_entity_poly.pdbx_seq_one_letter_code
_entity_poly.pdbx_strand_id
1 'polypeptide(L)'
;MHRYVIALSGSKECKRSLRYLLVFPVYSNKDSNPQVPCFFIFGDSLADNGNNNHLATIAKANYHPFGIDFLNRTDTRRFTDG
;
A
#
# COMPACT_ATOMS: atom_id res chain seq x y z
N MET A 1 -3.51 -18.50 8.28
CA MET A 1 -4.63 -17.87 7.54
C MET A 1 -5.42 -16.97 8.49
N HIS A 2 -5.00 -15.72 8.66
CA HIS A 2 -5.84 -14.71 9.32
C HIS A 2 -6.05 -13.59 8.31
N ARG A 3 -7.32 -13.42 7.92
CA ARG A 3 -7.75 -12.44 6.93
C ARG A 3 -7.62 -11.06 7.55
N TYR A 4 -6.72 -10.22 7.04
CA TYR A 4 -6.59 -8.84 7.49
C TYR A 4 -6.68 -7.93 6.27
N VAL A 5 -7.67 -7.04 6.29
CA VAL A 5 -7.85 -6.00 5.27
C VAL A 5 -6.65 -5.06 5.31
N ILE A 6 -5.88 -5.00 4.22
CA ILE A 6 -4.68 -4.17 4.13
C ILE A 6 -4.71 -3.37 2.82
N ALA A 7 -5.26 -2.15 2.88
CA ALA A 7 -5.20 -1.19 1.79
C ALA A 7 -4.00 -0.25 1.96
N LEU A 8 -3.07 -0.19 1.00
CA LEU A 8 -2.19 0.97 0.85
C LEU A 8 -2.60 1.83 -0.34
N SER A 9 -3.20 2.96 0.04
CA SER A 9 -3.41 4.18 -0.71
C SER A 9 -2.30 4.45 -1.72
N GLY A 10 -2.68 4.57 -2.98
CA GLY A 10 -1.88 5.25 -3.99
C GLY A 10 -1.54 6.68 -3.56
N SER A 11 -0.58 7.26 -4.29
CA SER A 11 -0.15 8.67 -4.38
C SER A 11 -1.13 9.72 -3.82
N LYS A 12 -0.62 10.92 -3.52
CA LYS A 12 -1.41 12.11 -3.09
C LYS A 12 -2.69 12.34 -3.92
N GLU A 13 -2.72 11.88 -5.17
CA GLU A 13 -3.88 11.86 -6.08
C GLU A 13 -5.05 10.96 -5.61
N CYS A 14 -4.79 9.83 -4.95
CA CYS A 14 -5.81 8.91 -4.40
C CYS A 14 -6.70 9.61 -3.34
N LYS A 15 -6.11 10.48 -2.50
CA LYS A 15 -6.85 11.24 -1.49
C LYS A 15 -7.66 12.39 -2.08
N ARG A 16 -7.30 12.84 -3.29
CA ARG A 16 -7.94 13.94 -4.01
C ARG A 16 -9.21 13.47 -4.73
N SER A 17 -9.19 12.26 -5.29
CA SER A 17 -10.34 11.63 -5.95
C SER A 17 -11.59 11.54 -5.06
N LEU A 18 -11.43 11.26 -3.76
CA LEU A 18 -12.58 11.17 -2.82
C LEU A 18 -13.28 12.51 -2.55
N ARG A 19 -12.63 13.65 -2.84
CA ARG A 19 -13.22 14.99 -2.63
C ARG A 19 -13.99 15.53 -3.84
N TYR A 20 -13.78 14.97 -5.03
CA TYR A 20 -14.46 15.43 -6.26
C TYR A 20 -15.91 14.93 -6.39
N LEU A 21 -16.38 14.06 -5.48
CA LEU A 21 -17.74 13.54 -5.50
C LEU A 21 -18.81 14.61 -5.18
N LEU A 22 -18.44 15.80 -4.65
CA LEU A 22 -19.42 16.78 -4.16
C LEU A 22 -19.33 18.20 -4.73
N VAL A 23 -18.27 18.60 -5.46
CA VAL A 23 -18.16 19.97 -6.00
C VAL A 23 -17.34 20.00 -7.30
N PHE A 24 -17.98 20.28 -8.44
CA PHE A 24 -17.30 20.50 -9.72
C PHE A 24 -16.96 21.99 -9.91
N PRO A 25 -15.70 22.31 -10.22
CA PRO A 25 -15.46 23.08 -11.45
C PRO A 25 -14.40 22.39 -12.33
N VAL A 26 -14.64 22.41 -13.64
CA VAL A 26 -13.80 21.81 -14.68
C VAL A 26 -12.56 22.68 -14.87
N TYR A 27 -11.37 22.15 -14.52
CA TYR A 27 -10.08 22.73 -14.91
C TYR A 27 -9.38 21.78 -15.89
N SER A 28 -9.17 22.26 -17.12
CA SER A 28 -8.39 21.57 -18.15
C SER A 28 -6.91 21.58 -17.77
N ASN A 29 -6.35 20.40 -17.50
CA ASN A 29 -4.91 20.19 -17.37
C ASN A 29 -4.50 19.13 -18.41
N LYS A 30 -3.33 19.29 -19.03
CA LYS A 30 -2.74 18.26 -19.90
C LYS A 30 -2.58 16.97 -19.09
N ASP A 31 -3.48 16.02 -19.31
CA ASP A 31 -3.51 14.77 -18.56
C ASP A 31 -2.43 13.82 -19.09
N SER A 32 -1.22 13.92 -18.52
CA SER A 32 -0.38 12.74 -18.29
C SER A 32 -0.91 11.98 -17.06
N ASN A 33 -2.23 11.83 -16.97
CA ASN A 33 -2.87 11.22 -15.82
C ASN A 33 -2.72 9.71 -15.97
N PRO A 34 -2.16 8.99 -14.99
CA PRO A 34 -2.16 7.54 -15.03
C PRO A 34 -3.59 7.04 -15.27
N GLN A 35 -3.76 6.16 -16.26
CA GLN A 35 -5.06 5.57 -16.62
C GLN A 35 -5.75 4.93 -15.41
N VAL A 36 -4.97 4.54 -14.39
CA VAL A 36 -5.47 4.24 -13.06
C VAL A 36 -4.70 5.01 -11.99
N PRO A 37 -5.31 6.01 -11.33
CA PRO A 37 -4.63 6.87 -10.35
C PRO A 37 -4.33 6.14 -9.03
N CYS A 38 -5.08 5.08 -8.70
CA CYS A 38 -4.87 4.26 -7.51
C CYS A 38 -5.62 2.93 -7.58
N PHE A 39 -5.12 1.92 -6.85
CA PHE A 39 -5.82 0.67 -6.60
C PHE A 39 -5.95 0.43 -5.10
N PHE A 40 -7.02 -0.26 -4.72
CA PHE A 40 -7.22 -0.76 -3.37
C PHE A 40 -7.07 -2.27 -3.40
N ILE A 41 -6.13 -2.79 -2.61
CA ILE A 41 -5.86 -4.21 -2.52
C ILE A 41 -6.43 -4.69 -1.19
N PHE A 42 -7.19 -5.78 -1.23
CA PHE A 42 -7.69 -6.48 -0.06
C PHE A 42 -7.10 -7.89 -0.11
N GLY A 43 -6.58 -8.39 1.01
CA GLY A 43 -5.89 -9.68 0.98
C GLY A 43 -5.43 -10.14 2.35
N ASP A 44 -4.31 -10.85 2.37
CA ASP A 44 -3.60 -11.29 3.56
C ASP A 44 -2.11 -10.91 3.45
N SER A 45 -1.24 -11.63 4.15
CA SER A 45 0.22 -11.43 4.13
C SER A 45 0.82 -11.37 2.73
N LEU A 46 0.24 -12.06 1.73
CA LEU A 46 0.76 -12.05 0.35
C LEU A 46 0.61 -10.68 -0.33
N ALA A 47 -0.42 -9.94 0.04
CA ALA A 47 -0.70 -8.60 -0.47
C ALA A 47 -0.17 -7.48 0.45
N ASP A 48 0.36 -7.83 1.63
CA ASP A 48 0.88 -6.86 2.58
C ASP A 48 2.24 -6.32 2.13
N ASN A 49 2.29 -5.03 1.84
CA ASN A 49 3.51 -4.31 1.51
C ASN A 49 4.16 -3.64 2.74
N GLY A 50 3.79 -4.08 3.95
CA GLY A 50 4.34 -3.63 5.22
C GLY A 50 3.42 -2.71 6.01
N ASN A 51 2.15 -2.67 5.63
CA ASN A 51 1.14 -1.82 6.25
C ASN A 51 0.91 -2.13 7.73
N ASN A 52 1.06 -3.41 8.11
CA ASN A 52 0.90 -3.86 9.49
C ASN A 52 1.91 -3.23 10.46
N ASN A 53 2.99 -2.62 9.96
CA ASN A 53 3.95 -1.90 10.79
C ASN A 53 3.35 -0.67 11.46
N HIS A 54 2.26 -0.14 10.88
CA HIS A 54 1.54 1.01 11.40
C HIS A 54 0.40 0.63 12.35
N LEU A 55 0.18 -0.66 12.58
CA LEU A 55 -0.91 -1.17 13.43
C LEU A 55 -0.34 -1.81 14.71
N ALA A 56 -1.14 -1.77 15.78
CA ALA A 56 -0.87 -2.51 17.01
C ALA A 56 -1.28 -3.98 16.84
N THR A 57 -0.49 -4.73 16.08
CA THR A 57 -0.72 -6.14 15.75
C THR A 57 0.55 -6.96 15.89
N ILE A 58 0.39 -8.26 16.16
CA ILE A 58 1.46 -9.25 16.11
C ILE A 58 1.83 -9.67 14.68
N ALA A 59 0.97 -9.36 13.70
CA ALA A 59 1.16 -9.74 12.29
C ALA A 59 2.17 -8.83 11.57
N LYS A 60 3.41 -8.76 12.05
CA LYS A 60 4.48 -7.92 11.47
C LYS A 60 5.59 -8.80 10.92
N ALA A 61 6.01 -8.60 9.68
CA ALA A 61 7.12 -9.34 9.06
C ALA A 61 8.51 -8.77 9.43
N ASN A 62 8.70 -8.46 10.72
CA ASN A 62 9.92 -7.82 11.24
C ASN A 62 10.78 -8.83 11.98
N TYR A 63 10.92 -10.02 11.40
CA TYR A 63 11.64 -11.14 11.99
C TYR A 63 12.16 -12.07 10.90
N HIS A 64 13.19 -12.83 11.23
CA HIS A 64 13.78 -13.82 10.33
C HIS A 64 12.74 -14.89 9.93
N PRO A 65 12.60 -15.27 8.64
CA PRO A 65 13.59 -15.10 7.56
C PRO A 65 13.45 -13.84 6.71
N PHE A 66 12.42 -13.01 6.91
CA PHE A 66 12.09 -11.95 5.95
C PHE A 66 13.14 -10.85 5.83
N GLY A 67 13.56 -10.56 4.61
CA GLY A 67 14.61 -9.62 4.27
C GLY A 67 16.03 -10.21 4.22
N ILE A 68 16.19 -11.53 4.35
CA ILE A 68 17.53 -12.14 4.47
C ILE A 68 18.37 -12.06 3.18
N ASP A 69 17.72 -12.02 2.02
CA ASP A 69 18.38 -11.99 0.72
C ASP A 69 18.81 -10.57 0.29
N PHE A 70 18.42 -9.53 1.03
CA PHE A 70 18.86 -8.17 0.77
C PHE A 70 20.28 -7.92 1.29
N LEU A 71 21.02 -7.00 0.64
CA LEU A 71 22.41 -6.64 0.96
C LEU A 71 22.67 -6.40 2.46
N ASN A 72 21.71 -5.79 3.16
CA ASN A 72 21.83 -5.46 4.58
C ASN A 72 21.12 -6.46 5.51
N ARG A 73 20.57 -7.56 4.97
CA ARG A 73 19.76 -8.57 5.68
C ARG A 73 18.72 -7.95 6.61
N THR A 74 18.11 -6.86 6.16
CA THR A 74 17.19 -6.04 6.94
C THR A 74 15.76 -6.43 6.59
N ASP A 75 14.88 -6.45 7.59
CA ASP A 75 13.47 -6.74 7.40
C ASP A 75 12.85 -5.78 6.37
N THR A 76 12.32 -6.34 5.29
CA THR A 76 11.59 -5.55 4.28
C THR A 76 10.25 -5.07 4.78
N ARG A 77 9.83 -5.55 5.97
CA ARG A 77 8.49 -5.39 6.53
C ARG A 77 7.41 -6.10 5.71
N ARG A 78 7.80 -6.90 4.72
CA ARG A 78 6.91 -7.73 3.88
C ARG A 78 7.14 -9.19 4.21
N PHE A 79 6.11 -10.02 4.04
CA PHE A 79 6.22 -11.47 4.23
C PHE A 79 6.92 -12.17 3.04
N THR A 80 8.06 -11.63 2.59
CA THR A 80 8.89 -12.15 1.48
C THR A 80 10.33 -11.61 1.56
N ASP A 81 11.26 -12.28 0.88
CA ASP A 81 12.65 -11.87 0.64
C ASP A 81 12.84 -11.13 -0.71
N GLY A 82 11.73 -10.79 -1.38
CA GLY A 82 11.65 -10.11 -2.66
C GLY A 82 10.23 -10.13 -3.18
#